data_AF-A0AAP0B0H3-F1
#
_entry.id   AF-A0AAP0B0H3-F1
#
_cell.length_a   1.000
_cell.length_b   1.000
_cell.length_c   1.000
_cell.angle_alpha   90.00
_cell.angle_beta   90.00
_cell.angle_gamma   90.00
#
_symmetry.space_group_name_H-M   'P 1'
#
loop_
_entity.id
_entity.type
_entity.pdbx_description
1 polymer ?
#
loop_
_entity_poly.entity_id
_entity_poly.type
_entity_poly.pdbx_seq_one_letter_code
_entity_poly.pdbx_strand_id
1 'polypeptide(L)'
;MRLRSSLTEDGVAIWRTKFGLPSDLEVRIPRPEERVQNPPRGWLTVCEVSLRSGFRLPPCDEVVEILKFCGVPISQFAPTGVIRIMGLIAFFREHGALFL
;
A
#
# COMPACT_ATOMS: atom_id res chain seq x y z
N MET A 1 -21.57 0.09 -2.46
CA MET A 1 -21.17 -0.85 -3.54
C MET A 1 -20.17 -1.86 -2.96
N ARG A 2 -20.43 -3.17 -3.05
CA ARG A 2 -19.49 -4.22 -2.59
C ARG A 2 -18.49 -4.50 -3.72
N LEU A 3 -17.27 -4.00 -3.61
CA LEU A 3 -16.19 -4.36 -4.54
C LEU A 3 -15.52 -5.63 -4.00
N ARG A 4 -15.68 -6.75 -4.70
CA ARG A 4 -14.89 -7.97 -4.44
C ARG A 4 -13.57 -7.85 -5.19
N SER A 5 -12.52 -8.49 -4.67
CA SER A 5 -11.30 -8.67 -5.44
C SER A 5 -11.61 -9.43 -6.72
N SER A 6 -11.13 -8.93 -7.86
CA SER A 6 -11.10 -9.66 -9.12
C SER A 6 -9.87 -10.55 -9.26
N LEU A 7 -8.96 -10.51 -8.27
CA LEU A 7 -7.74 -11.30 -8.26
C LEU A 7 -8.05 -12.78 -8.03
N THR A 8 -7.45 -13.64 -8.83
CA THR A 8 -7.43 -15.10 -8.67
C THR A 8 -6.10 -15.55 -8.06
N GLU A 9 -6.00 -16.82 -7.63
CA GLU A 9 -4.76 -17.35 -7.04
C GLU A 9 -3.58 -17.26 -8.03
N ASP A 10 -3.82 -17.64 -9.30
CA ASP A 10 -2.84 -17.46 -10.38
C ASP A 10 -2.48 -15.98 -10.59
N GLY A 11 -3.47 -15.09 -10.40
CA GLY A 11 -3.29 -13.64 -10.46
C GLY A 11 -2.33 -13.11 -9.39
N VAL A 12 -2.28 -13.72 -8.21
CA VAL A 12 -1.35 -13.34 -7.13
C VAL A 12 0.10 -13.53 -7.58
N ALA A 13 0.43 -14.66 -8.21
CA ALA A 13 1.77 -14.91 -8.72
C ALA A 13 2.19 -13.88 -9.79
N ILE A 14 1.28 -13.57 -10.71
CA ILE A 14 1.50 -12.52 -11.73
C ILE A 14 1.75 -11.17 -11.06
N TRP A 15 0.98 -10.83 -10.03
CA TRP A 15 1.14 -9.57 -9.30
C TRP A 15 2.46 -9.47 -8.56
N ARG A 16 2.93 -10.57 -7.94
CA ARG A 16 4.24 -10.61 -7.29
C ARG A 16 5.34 -10.20 -8.26
N THR A 17 5.37 -10.80 -9.45
CA THR A 17 6.35 -10.44 -10.49
C THR A 17 6.15 -9.03 -11.02
N LYS A 18 4.91 -8.67 -11.36
CA LYS A 18 4.57 -7.38 -11.98
C LYS A 18 4.92 -6.18 -11.09
N PHE A 19 4.73 -6.31 -9.78
CA PHE A 19 4.93 -5.22 -8.83
C PHE A 19 6.17 -5.41 -7.94
N GLY A 20 6.96 -6.45 -8.16
CA GLY A 20 8.17 -6.73 -7.38
C GLY A 20 7.88 -6.96 -5.90
N LEU A 21 6.82 -7.70 -5.57
CA LEU A 21 6.48 -7.98 -4.18
C LEU A 21 7.52 -8.93 -3.56
N PRO A 22 8.03 -8.63 -2.35
CA PRO A 22 9.00 -9.50 -1.67
C PRO A 22 8.47 -10.93 -1.49
N SER A 23 9.37 -11.92 -1.54
CA SER A 23 9.00 -13.34 -1.41
C SER A 23 8.59 -13.73 0.01
N ASP A 24 9.11 -13.02 1.02
CA ASP A 24 8.79 -13.14 2.44
C ASP A 24 7.45 -12.48 2.82
N LEU A 25 6.88 -11.67 1.93
CA LEU A 25 5.54 -11.09 2.13
C LEU A 25 4.47 -12.15 1.89
N GLU A 26 3.62 -12.41 2.89
CA GLU A 26 2.40 -13.21 2.71
C GLU A 26 1.36 -12.40 1.93
N VAL A 27 0.88 -12.94 0.81
CA VAL A 27 -0.12 -12.30 -0.06
C VAL A 27 -1.23 -13.29 -0.31
N ARG A 28 -2.48 -12.86 -0.11
CA ARG A 28 -3.67 -13.67 -0.36
C ARG A 28 -4.82 -12.81 -0.86
N ILE A 29 -5.81 -13.49 -1.44
CA ILE A 29 -7.08 -12.85 -1.80
C ILE A 29 -7.87 -12.56 -0.50
N PRO A 30 -8.49 -11.37 -0.37
CA PRO A 30 -9.36 -11.07 0.76
C PRO A 30 -10.61 -11.95 0.73
N ARG A 31 -11.05 -12.40 1.91
CA ARG A 31 -12.28 -13.19 2.07
C ARG A 31 -13.52 -12.34 1.78
N PRO A 32 -14.67 -12.94 1.41
CA PRO A 32 -15.90 -12.21 1.08
C PRO A 32 -16.39 -11.23 2.16
N GLU A 33 -16.09 -11.49 3.42
CA GLU A 33 -16.42 -10.68 4.59
C GLU A 33 -15.41 -9.56 4.88
N GLU A 34 -14.17 -9.68 4.40
CA GLU A 34 -13.09 -8.72 4.63
C GLU A 34 -13.28 -7.45 3.78
N ARG A 35 -12.79 -6.32 4.28
CA ARG A 35 -12.98 -5.01 3.66
C ARG A 35 -11.65 -4.27 3.57
N VAL A 36 -11.46 -3.53 2.48
CA VAL A 36 -10.26 -2.70 2.27
C VAL A 36 -10.03 -1.74 3.44
N GLN A 37 -11.10 -1.06 3.89
CA GLN A 37 -11.06 -0.09 4.97
C GLN A 37 -10.90 -0.70 6.38
N ASN A 38 -11.02 -2.03 6.51
CA ASN A 38 -10.93 -2.73 7.79
C ASN A 38 -10.32 -4.12 7.59
N PRO A 39 -9.01 -4.21 7.29
CA PRO A 39 -8.34 -5.49 7.17
C PRO A 39 -8.25 -6.18 8.54
N PRO A 40 -8.10 -7.52 8.58
CA PRO A 40 -7.81 -8.23 9.81
C PRO A 40 -6.54 -7.72 10.49
N ARG A 41 -6.44 -7.90 11.81
CA ARG A 41 -5.24 -7.52 12.56
C ARG A 41 -4.01 -8.22 11.98
N GLY A 42 -2.96 -7.45 11.73
CA GLY A 42 -1.72 -7.94 11.10
C GLY A 42 -1.73 -7.95 9.58
N TRP A 43 -2.86 -7.60 8.95
CA TRP A 43 -2.99 -7.54 7.50
C TRP A 43 -3.14 -6.11 7.00
N LEU A 44 -2.60 -5.85 5.81
CA LEU A 44 -2.83 -4.64 5.02
C LEU A 44 -3.64 -5.01 3.78
N THR A 45 -4.65 -4.21 3.44
CA THR A 45 -5.28 -4.35 2.11
C THR A 45 -4.64 -3.39 1.13
N VAL A 46 -4.17 -3.92 0.00
CA VAL A 46 -3.61 -3.12 -1.09
C VAL A 46 -4.40 -3.42 -2.36
N CYS A 47 -4.80 -2.38 -3.08
CA CYS A 47 -5.44 -2.51 -4.38
C CYS A 47 -4.43 -2.24 -5.52
N GLU A 48 -4.77 -2.66 -6.74
CA GLU A 48 -3.89 -2.50 -7.90
C GLU A 48 -3.48 -1.03 -8.12
N VAL A 49 -4.41 -0.11 -7.87
CA VAL A 49 -4.19 1.33 -8.03
C VAL A 49 -3.04 1.79 -7.14
N SER A 50 -3.00 1.40 -5.86
CA SER A 50 -1.89 1.78 -4.96
C SER A 50 -0.53 1.29 -5.48
N LEU A 51 -0.45 0.06 -5.99
CA LEU A 51 0.80 -0.50 -6.52
C LEU A 51 1.25 0.20 -7.81
N ARG A 52 0.29 0.52 -8.70
CA ARG A 52 0.53 1.31 -9.91
C ARG A 52 0.95 2.74 -9.60
N SER A 53 0.44 3.29 -8.51
CA SER A 53 0.79 4.61 -7.97
C SER A 53 2.16 4.69 -7.32
N GLY A 54 2.95 3.61 -7.34
CA GLY A 54 4.31 3.60 -6.79
C GLY A 54 4.37 3.20 -5.32
N PHE A 55 3.27 2.75 -4.70
CA PHE A 55 3.37 2.12 -3.39
C PHE A 55 4.21 0.85 -3.50
N ARG A 56 5.24 0.76 -2.69
CA ARG A 56 6.12 -0.41 -2.59
C ARG A 56 5.93 -1.06 -1.22
N LEU A 57 6.11 -2.37 -1.18
CA LEU A 57 6.02 -3.16 0.04
C LEU A 57 7.39 -3.80 0.34
N PRO A 58 7.85 -3.75 1.60
CA PRO A 58 7.27 -2.96 2.69
C PRO A 58 7.32 -1.45 2.38
N PRO A 59 6.44 -0.62 2.99
CA PRO A 59 6.49 0.83 2.83
C PRO A 59 7.84 1.36 3.32
N CYS A 60 8.36 2.42 2.69
CA CYS A 60 9.58 3.05 3.16
C CYS A 60 9.35 3.78 4.49
N ASP A 61 10.44 4.00 5.22
CA ASP A 61 10.41 4.54 6.59
C ASP A 61 9.71 5.90 6.65
N GLU A 62 9.91 6.77 5.66
CA GLU A 62 9.28 8.09 5.63
C GLU A 62 7.75 7.99 5.54
N VAL A 63 7.21 7.04 4.78
CA VAL A 63 5.77 6.81 4.72
C VAL A 63 5.25 6.32 6.07
N VAL A 64 5.99 5.42 6.73
CA VAL A 64 5.64 4.91 8.05
C VAL A 64 5.65 6.04 9.09
N GLU A 65 6.64 6.91 9.05
CA GLU A 65 6.78 8.06 9.95
C GLU A 65 5.67 9.10 9.74
N ILE A 66 5.37 9.45 8.49
CA ILE A 66 4.27 10.38 8.18
C ILE A 66 2.93 9.82 8.67
N LEU A 67 2.68 8.52 8.46
CA LEU A 67 1.45 7.88 8.93
C LEU A 67 1.35 7.88 10.45
N LYS A 68 2.45 7.58 11.15
CA LYS A 68 2.54 7.65 12.62
C LYS A 68 2.27 9.07 13.11
N PHE A 69 2.92 10.07 12.51
CA PHE A 69 2.75 11.48 12.85
C PHE A 69 1.30 11.94 12.67
N CYS A 70 0.66 11.54 11.57
CA CYS A 70 -0.74 11.86 11.30
C CYS A 70 -1.73 11.04 12.13
N GLY A 71 -1.28 10.03 12.90
CA GLY A 71 -2.16 9.10 13.61
C GLY A 71 -3.03 8.25 12.68
N VAL A 72 -2.62 8.08 11.42
CA VAL A 72 -3.37 7.34 10.40
C VAL A 72 -2.81 5.92 10.32
N PRO A 73 -3.61 4.88 10.59
CA PRO A 73 -3.14 3.53 10.42
C PRO A 73 -2.90 3.25 8.93
N ILE A 74 -1.83 2.51 8.63
CA ILE A 74 -1.49 2.15 7.25
C ILE A 74 -2.60 1.42 6.49
N SER A 75 -3.51 0.74 7.21
CA SER A 75 -4.70 0.13 6.63
C SER A 75 -5.68 1.12 5.99
N GLN A 76 -5.65 2.38 6.42
CA GLN A 76 -6.47 3.46 5.85
C GLN A 76 -5.75 4.20 4.72
N PHE A 77 -4.58 3.70 4.29
CA PHE A 77 -3.78 4.36 3.28
C PHE A 77 -4.41 4.21 1.88
N ALA A 78 -5.19 5.22 1.49
CA ALA A 78 -5.89 5.25 0.21
C ALA A 78 -4.91 5.47 -0.96
N PRO A 79 -5.20 4.94 -2.17
CA PRO A 79 -4.33 5.09 -3.34
C PRO A 79 -4.04 6.55 -3.70
N THR A 80 -5.04 7.44 -3.55
CA THR A 80 -4.87 8.87 -3.79
C THR A 80 -3.97 9.55 -2.75
N GLY A 81 -3.99 9.07 -1.51
CA GLY A 81 -3.07 9.49 -0.46
C GLY A 81 -1.63 9.04 -0.75
N VAL A 82 -1.45 7.80 -1.22
CA VAL A 82 -0.14 7.26 -1.65
C VAL A 82 0.51 8.18 -2.67
N ILE A 83 -0.15 8.48 -3.79
CA ILE A 83 0.44 9.28 -4.88
C ILE A 83 0.93 10.63 -4.33
N ARG A 84 0.12 11.27 -3.49
CA ARG A 84 0.45 12.59 -2.93
C ARG A 84 1.64 12.53 -1.98
N ILE A 85 1.66 11.56 -1.07
CA ILE A 85 2.77 11.41 -0.12
C ILE A 85 4.05 11.01 -0.86
N MET A 86 3.99 10.07 -1.79
CA MET A 86 5.16 9.68 -2.59
C MET A 86 5.68 10.86 -3.43
N GLY A 87 4.79 11.66 -4.02
CA GLY A 87 5.16 12.87 -4.75
C GLY A 87 5.82 13.93 -3.86
N LEU A 88 5.30 14.14 -2.65
CA LEU A 88 5.91 15.05 -1.68
C LEU A 88 7.29 14.55 -1.21
N ILE A 89 7.42 13.25 -0.92
CA ILE A 89 8.71 12.65 -0.54
C ILE A 89 9.74 12.83 -1.65
N ALA A 90 9.37 12.55 -2.91
CA ALA A 90 10.25 12.75 -4.05
C ALA A 90 10.65 14.23 -4.21
N PHE A 91 9.68 15.13 -4.16
CA PHE A 91 9.90 16.57 -4.25
C PHE A 91 10.86 17.08 -3.16
N PHE A 92 10.64 16.70 -1.91
CA PHE A 92 11.48 17.14 -0.79
C PHE A 92 12.89 16.55 -0.84
N ARG A 93 13.05 15.29 -1.30
CA ARG A 93 14.37 14.69 -1.53
C ARG A 93 15.15 15.44 -2.60
N GLU A 94 14.50 15.84 -3.69
CA GLU A 94 15.15 16.61 -4.76
C GLU A 94 15.54 18.03 -4.33
N HIS A 95 14.74 18.65 -3.45
CA HIS A 95 14.92 20.05 -3.05
C HIS A 95 15.58 20.22 -1.66
N GLY A 96 16.06 19.13 -1.06
CA GLY A 96 16.85 19.17 0.19
C GLY A 96 16.04 19.51 1.45
N ALA A 97 14.71 19.40 1.43
CA ALA A 97 13.92 19.57 2.64
C ALA A 97 13.94 18.26 3.45
N LEU A 98 14.68 18.24 4.55
CA LEU A 98 14.66 17.14 5.49
C LEU A 98 13.27 17.06 6.13
N PHE A 99 12.66 15.87 6.08
CA PHE A 99 11.60 15.51 7.01
C PHE A 99 12.25 15.46 8.40
N LEU A 100 11.97 16.48 9.21
CA LEU A 100 12.35 16.57 10.63
C LEU A 100 11.32 15.86 11.50
#